data_AF-A0A6L7GA13-F1
#
_entry.id   AF-A0A6L7GA13-F1
#
_cell.length_a   1.000
_cell.length_b   1.000
_cell.length_c   1.000
_cell.angle_alpha   90.00
_cell.angle_beta   90.00
_cell.angle_gamma   90.00
#
_symmetry.space_group_name_H-M   'P 1'
#
loop_
_entity.id
_entity.type
_entity.pdbx_description
1 polymer ?
#
loop_
_entity_poly.entity_id
_entity_poly.type
_entity_poly.pdbx_seq_one_letter_code
_entity_poly.pdbx_strand_id
1 'polypeptide(L)'
;MEPRSRTFAPFGIANFRNLWMASQVSNLGGLVQMVGAGWLMTSLAGSSDMVALVQASNTLPIMAFSLVAGALADSFDRRRILLMAQLFMLAVSCALALFAWAGLLGPWGLLSFTFAIGSGMAFYNPSWQASMGDIVDRPNLSAAVSLNSMGFNLMRSVGPAIGGFLVALAGAAAAFGFNAVTYIPNVIALWLWKAPARDERLPREPLGQALGAGLRYMAMSPHLLKVLVRSSLFGFAASSVMALLPLVARDVLQGTALTYGLLLGFFGLGAIGGVLINGHLRARLANERIVVLAFLGFALGMVILAFGRVIAVSALGLMISGACWVVALSLFNVSVQMSTPRWVVGRALSFYQTATFGGMALGAWIWGLLAEQHSVFVALLVSAALLLLGAVVGRWFRLGEFGGLDLDPLNTFREPELRLDLQARSGPIVILIDYLIAEEDIDAFLAAIGRRRRVRIRDGARNWSLMRDLENPDLWRERFHVATWNDYLRHNARRTKSDLEGYEALVKLHRGAGRPAVHRMIERQAVPQHEDLVLKPGPDETPHH
;
A
#
# COMPACT_ATOMS: atom_id res chain seq x y z
N MET A 1 -18.24 28.91 -2.25
CA MET A 1 -17.02 29.03 -1.41
C MET A 1 -17.01 27.83 -0.48
N GLU A 2 -16.15 26.84 -0.73
CA GLU A 2 -15.98 25.72 0.22
C GLU A 2 -15.50 26.28 1.57
N PRO A 3 -16.08 25.87 2.70
CA PRO A 3 -15.62 26.32 3.99
C PRO A 3 -14.18 25.84 4.16
N ARG A 4 -13.22 26.78 4.28
CA ARG A 4 -11.82 26.50 4.62
C ARG A 4 -11.81 25.61 5.87
N SER A 5 -11.52 24.32 5.72
CA SER A 5 -11.34 23.44 6.87
C SER A 5 -10.20 24.00 7.71
N ARG A 6 -10.48 24.51 8.90
CA ARG A 6 -9.44 24.96 9.81
C ARG A 6 -8.57 23.74 10.14
N THR A 7 -7.25 23.82 9.95
CA THR A 7 -6.31 22.70 10.14
C THR A 7 -6.49 21.97 11.46
N PHE A 8 -6.90 22.69 12.52
CA PHE A 8 -7.10 22.16 13.86
C PHE A 8 -8.56 21.85 14.22
N ALA A 9 -9.52 22.03 13.30
CA ALA A 9 -10.94 21.70 13.52
C ALA A 9 -11.17 20.27 14.04
N PRO A 10 -10.44 19.22 13.58
CA PRO A 10 -10.63 17.86 14.08
C PRO A 10 -10.45 17.72 15.60
N PHE A 11 -9.64 18.56 16.26
CA PHE A 11 -9.45 18.50 17.72
C PHE A 11 -10.68 18.92 18.54
N GLY A 12 -11.67 19.56 17.89
CA GLY A 12 -12.98 19.82 18.50
C GLY A 12 -13.81 18.54 18.70
N ILE A 13 -13.51 17.46 17.95
CA ILE A 13 -14.18 16.16 18.08
C ILE A 13 -13.47 15.37 19.17
N ALA A 14 -14.14 15.15 20.31
CA ALA A 14 -13.54 14.50 21.48
C ALA A 14 -12.97 13.10 21.16
N ASN A 15 -13.68 12.30 20.36
CA ASN A 15 -13.23 10.98 19.92
C ASN A 15 -11.93 11.07 19.10
N PHE A 16 -11.86 11.99 18.14
CA PHE A 16 -10.66 12.22 17.35
C PHE A 16 -9.49 12.65 18.24
N ARG A 17 -9.69 13.67 19.09
CA ARG A 17 -8.64 14.18 19.97
C ARG A 17 -8.06 13.09 20.88
N ASN A 18 -8.92 12.32 21.54
CA ASN A 18 -8.51 11.29 22.48
C ASN A 18 -7.75 10.15 21.77
N LEU A 19 -8.31 9.63 20.66
CA LEU A 19 -7.68 8.57 19.87
C LEU A 19 -6.39 9.06 19.21
N TRP A 20 -6.36 10.29 18.69
CA TRP A 20 -5.17 10.86 18.07
C TRP A 20 -4.04 11.00 19.09
N MET A 21 -4.28 11.62 20.25
CA MET A 21 -3.25 11.78 21.29
C MET A 21 -2.73 10.42 21.76
N ALA A 22 -3.63 9.47 22.05
CA ALA A 22 -3.25 8.14 22.48
C ALA A 22 -2.43 7.40 21.41
N SER A 23 -2.80 7.53 20.14
CA SER A 23 -2.03 6.96 19.03
C SER A 23 -0.64 7.59 18.91
N GLN A 24 -0.48 8.90 19.14
CA GLN A 24 0.85 9.54 19.07
C GLN A 24 1.76 9.04 20.19
N VAL A 25 1.23 8.88 21.41
CA VAL A 25 1.95 8.30 22.54
C VAL A 25 2.40 6.86 22.25
N SER A 26 1.52 6.03 21.67
CA SER A 26 1.90 4.68 21.25
C SER A 26 2.92 4.66 20.11
N ASN A 27 2.83 5.57 19.14
CA ASN A 27 3.83 5.69 18.07
C ASN A 27 5.22 6.07 18.64
N LEU A 28 5.24 6.94 19.65
CA LEU A 28 6.48 7.29 20.35
C LEU A 28 7.11 6.06 21.01
N GLY A 29 6.32 5.26 21.74
CA GLY A 29 6.78 4.03 22.37
C GLY A 29 7.36 3.04 21.37
N GLY A 30 6.68 2.83 20.23
CA GLY A 30 7.16 1.92 19.19
C GLY A 30 8.53 2.33 18.63
N LEU A 31 8.74 3.64 18.43
CA LEU A 31 10.04 4.16 17.99
C LEU A 31 11.13 4.00 19.05
N VAL A 32 10.80 4.24 20.33
CA VAL A 32 11.71 4.02 21.46
C VAL A 32 12.12 2.54 21.55
N GLN A 33 11.16 1.62 21.40
CA GLN A 33 11.44 0.19 21.35
C GLN A 33 12.30 -0.19 20.14
N MET A 34 12.06 0.40 18.96
CA MET A 34 12.89 0.16 17.77
C MET A 34 14.35 0.57 18.01
N VAL A 35 14.58 1.71 18.66
CA VAL A 35 15.94 2.14 19.06
C VAL A 35 16.53 1.18 20.09
N GLY A 36 15.77 0.82 21.12
CA GLY A 36 16.21 -0.14 22.13
C GLY A 36 16.59 -1.50 21.54
N ALA A 37 15.79 -2.02 20.60
CA ALA A 37 16.05 -3.31 19.95
C ALA A 37 17.27 -3.25 19.04
N GLY A 38 17.37 -2.20 18.20
CA GLY A 38 18.53 -2.02 17.32
C GLY A 38 19.83 -1.90 18.11
N TRP A 39 19.83 -1.15 19.21
CA TRP A 39 21.02 -1.01 20.07
C TRP A 39 21.31 -2.27 20.89
N LEU A 40 20.32 -2.88 21.54
CA LEU A 40 20.51 -4.10 22.33
C LEU A 40 21.09 -5.23 21.50
N MET A 41 20.69 -5.34 20.23
CA MET A 41 21.26 -6.36 19.34
C MET A 41 22.76 -6.17 19.13
N THR A 42 23.27 -4.94 19.14
CA THR A 42 24.72 -4.68 19.05
C THR A 42 25.48 -5.20 20.28
N SER A 43 24.84 -5.37 21.43
CA SER A 43 25.46 -6.00 22.61
C SER A 43 25.20 -7.51 22.70
N LEU A 44 24.11 -8.01 22.12
CA LEU A 44 23.75 -9.43 22.15
C LEU A 44 24.43 -10.26 21.06
N ALA A 45 24.65 -9.67 19.88
CA ALA A 45 25.21 -10.36 18.73
C ALA A 45 26.64 -9.91 18.46
N GLY A 46 27.53 -10.88 18.22
CA GLY A 46 28.87 -10.63 17.71
C GLY A 46 28.92 -10.32 16.21
N SER A 47 27.84 -10.59 15.48
CA SER A 47 27.76 -10.48 14.02
C SER A 47 26.90 -9.30 13.57
N SER A 48 27.29 -8.69 12.44
CA SER A 48 26.60 -7.51 11.87
C SER A 48 25.27 -7.87 11.20
N ASP A 49 25.10 -9.12 10.76
CA ASP A 49 23.87 -9.63 10.15
C ASP A 49 22.68 -9.59 11.13
N MET A 50 22.88 -10.00 12.38
CA MET A 50 21.84 -10.06 13.41
C MET A 50 21.32 -8.67 13.77
N VAL A 51 22.20 -7.66 13.81
CA VAL A 51 21.81 -6.26 14.02
C VAL A 51 20.91 -5.78 12.88
N ALA A 52 21.28 -6.09 11.65
CA ALA A 52 20.50 -5.72 10.48
C ALA A 52 19.16 -6.49 10.40
N LEU A 53 19.10 -7.73 10.88
CA LEU A 53 17.88 -8.53 10.96
C LEU A 53 16.83 -7.90 11.88
N VAL A 54 17.18 -7.05 12.84
CA VAL A 54 16.18 -6.31 13.65
C VAL A 54 15.29 -5.43 12.75
N GLN A 55 15.87 -4.79 11.74
CA GLN A 55 15.10 -4.00 10.76
C GLN A 55 14.23 -4.91 9.87
N ALA A 56 14.76 -6.07 9.48
CA ALA A 56 14.00 -7.06 8.73
C ALA A 56 12.80 -7.59 9.54
N SER A 57 12.99 -7.95 10.82
CA SER A 57 11.93 -8.40 11.73
C SER A 57 10.80 -7.38 11.90
N ASN A 58 11.08 -6.09 11.84
CA ASN A 58 10.04 -5.06 11.90
C ASN A 58 9.26 -4.90 10.58
N THR A 59 9.93 -5.07 9.42
CA THR A 59 9.34 -4.78 8.10
C THR A 59 8.71 -6.01 7.43
N LEU A 60 9.25 -7.20 7.70
CA LEU A 60 8.80 -8.46 7.13
C LEU A 60 7.34 -8.81 7.47
N PRO A 61 6.85 -8.64 8.70
CA PRO A 61 5.43 -8.88 9.01
C PRO A 61 4.49 -7.97 8.23
N ILE A 62 4.87 -6.70 8.03
CA ILE A 62 4.07 -5.75 7.25
C ILE A 62 3.96 -6.25 5.82
N MET A 63 5.07 -6.69 5.22
CA MET A 63 5.04 -7.33 3.89
C MET A 63 4.11 -8.55 3.88
N ALA A 64 4.31 -9.50 4.79
CA ALA A 64 3.62 -10.78 4.80
C ALA A 64 2.11 -10.66 5.04
N PHE A 65 1.71 -9.75 5.93
CA PHE A 65 0.33 -9.66 6.40
C PHE A 65 -0.46 -8.47 5.81
N SER A 66 0.15 -7.52 5.10
CA SER A 66 -0.55 -6.32 4.59
C SER A 66 -1.82 -6.64 3.78
N LEU A 67 -1.78 -7.66 2.92
CA LEU A 67 -2.91 -8.09 2.08
C LEU A 67 -4.07 -8.65 2.92
N VAL A 68 -3.76 -9.51 3.90
CA VAL A 68 -4.75 -10.14 4.77
C VAL A 68 -5.32 -9.12 5.76
N ALA A 69 -4.46 -8.26 6.32
CA ALA A 69 -4.83 -7.20 7.24
C ALA A 69 -5.78 -6.17 6.62
N GLY A 70 -5.53 -5.76 5.37
CA GLY A 70 -6.44 -4.86 4.66
C GLY A 70 -7.83 -5.47 4.45
N ALA A 71 -7.89 -6.74 4.05
CA ALA A 71 -9.16 -7.44 3.87
C ALA A 71 -9.93 -7.63 5.17
N LEU A 72 -9.23 -7.93 6.26
CA LEU A 72 -9.83 -8.01 7.60
C LEU A 72 -10.39 -6.64 8.02
N ALA A 73 -9.64 -5.55 7.80
CA ALA A 73 -10.07 -4.19 8.14
C ALA A 73 -11.34 -3.73 7.37
N ASP A 74 -11.59 -4.31 6.20
CA ASP A 74 -12.80 -4.08 5.41
C ASP A 74 -13.95 -5.01 5.79
N SER A 75 -13.65 -6.21 6.30
CA SER A 75 -14.63 -7.28 6.56
C SER A 75 -15.05 -7.41 8.02
N PHE A 76 -14.30 -6.86 8.97
CA PHE A 76 -14.62 -6.96 10.38
C PHE A 76 -14.78 -5.59 10.99
N ASP A 77 -15.38 -5.55 12.18
CA ASP A 77 -15.44 -4.34 12.99
C ASP A 77 -14.02 -3.85 13.27
N ARG A 78 -13.69 -2.67 12.73
CA ARG A 78 -12.36 -2.06 12.81
C ARG A 78 -11.95 -1.83 14.26
N ARG A 79 -12.89 -1.49 15.15
CA ARG A 79 -12.60 -1.31 16.58
C ARG A 79 -12.10 -2.61 17.21
N ARG A 80 -12.72 -3.75 16.86
CA ARG A 80 -12.30 -5.06 17.38
C ARG A 80 -10.90 -5.43 16.89
N ILE A 81 -10.61 -5.22 15.60
CA ILE A 81 -9.27 -5.48 15.05
C ILE A 81 -8.22 -4.60 15.74
N LEU A 82 -8.50 -3.29 15.87
CA LEU A 82 -7.60 -2.35 16.53
C LEU A 82 -7.32 -2.76 17.97
N LEU A 83 -8.36 -3.10 18.74
CA LEU A 83 -8.20 -3.55 20.13
C LEU A 83 -7.40 -4.86 20.24
N MET A 84 -7.71 -5.86 19.41
CA MET A 84 -6.99 -7.14 19.42
C MET A 84 -5.51 -6.95 19.07
N ALA A 85 -5.21 -6.17 18.03
CA ALA A 85 -3.83 -5.85 17.64
C ALA A 85 -3.10 -5.10 18.76
N GLN A 86 -3.74 -4.12 19.39
CA GLN A 86 -3.15 -3.32 20.45
C GLN A 86 -2.88 -4.12 21.72
N LEU A 87 -3.82 -4.98 22.14
CA LEU A 87 -3.67 -5.88 23.28
C LEU A 87 -2.58 -6.92 23.02
N PHE A 88 -2.49 -7.45 21.80
CA PHE A 88 -1.42 -8.35 21.40
C PHE A 88 -0.05 -7.67 21.48
N MET A 89 0.11 -6.48 20.89
CA MET A 89 1.37 -5.72 20.96
C MET A 89 1.74 -5.34 22.40
N LEU A 90 0.76 -5.01 23.25
CA LEU A 90 0.95 -4.78 24.68
C LEU A 90 1.48 -6.03 25.38
N ALA A 91 0.81 -7.18 25.22
CA ALA A 91 1.23 -8.43 25.84
C ALA A 91 2.64 -8.85 25.41
N VAL A 92 2.93 -8.77 24.11
CA VAL A 92 4.25 -9.11 23.54
C VAL A 92 5.32 -8.12 24.02
N SER A 93 5.01 -6.83 24.16
CA SER A 93 5.96 -5.82 24.65
C SER A 93 6.23 -5.96 26.15
N CYS A 94 5.21 -6.31 26.95
CA CYS A 94 5.40 -6.67 28.35
C CYS A 94 6.31 -7.90 28.47
N ALA A 95 6.06 -8.95 27.69
CA ALA A 95 6.90 -10.14 27.68
C ALA A 95 8.35 -9.82 27.27
N LEU A 96 8.55 -9.03 26.21
CA LEU A 96 9.87 -8.57 25.78
C LEU A 96 10.60 -7.80 26.88
N ALA A 97 9.92 -6.86 27.54
CA ALA A 97 10.50 -6.08 28.64
C ALA A 97 10.91 -6.97 29.82
N LEU A 98 10.04 -7.91 30.22
CA LEU A 98 10.31 -8.86 31.31
C LEU A 98 11.49 -9.78 30.99
N PHE A 99 11.55 -10.34 29.78
CA PHE A 99 12.67 -11.19 29.35
C PHE A 99 13.98 -10.41 29.29
N ALA A 100 13.93 -9.15 28.83
CA ALA A 100 15.10 -8.27 28.81
C ALA A 100 15.59 -7.93 30.23
N TRP A 101 14.69 -7.66 31.18
CA TRP A 101 15.05 -7.43 32.58
C TRP A 101 15.58 -8.67 33.28
N ALA A 102 15.01 -9.84 32.98
CA ALA A 102 15.48 -11.11 33.54
C ALA A 102 16.82 -11.59 32.96
N GLY A 103 17.37 -10.88 31.95
CA GLY A 103 18.60 -11.31 31.26
C GLY A 103 18.43 -12.58 30.43
N LEU A 104 17.20 -13.00 30.15
CA LEU A 104 16.88 -14.23 29.40
C LEU A 104 16.82 -14.01 27.88
N LEU A 105 17.05 -12.78 27.43
CA LEU A 105 16.85 -12.39 26.04
C LEU A 105 18.13 -12.60 25.20
N GLY A 106 18.13 -13.64 24.37
CA GLY A 106 19.14 -13.83 23.31
C GLY A 106 18.78 -13.13 21.98
N PRO A 107 19.68 -13.18 20.97
CA PRO A 107 19.45 -12.55 19.65
C PRO A 107 18.14 -13.02 18.98
N TRP A 108 17.92 -14.34 18.88
CA TRP A 108 16.70 -14.89 18.29
C TRP A 108 15.43 -14.55 19.07
N GLY A 109 15.53 -14.43 20.40
CA GLY A 109 14.43 -13.96 21.24
C GLY A 109 14.03 -12.53 20.88
N LEU A 110 15.02 -11.62 20.77
CA LEU A 110 14.78 -10.23 20.38
C LEU A 110 14.18 -10.13 18.96
N LEU A 111 14.69 -10.91 18.00
CA LEU A 111 14.13 -10.97 16.64
C LEU A 111 12.69 -11.50 16.62
N SER A 112 12.38 -12.51 17.43
CA SER A 112 11.04 -13.10 17.50
C SER A 112 10.02 -12.14 18.11
N PHE A 113 10.38 -11.46 19.21
CA PHE A 113 9.51 -10.45 19.82
C PHE A 113 9.30 -9.23 18.92
N THR A 114 10.36 -8.73 18.26
CA THR A 114 10.24 -7.62 17.31
C THR A 114 9.38 -8.00 16.10
N PHE A 115 9.51 -9.22 15.57
CA PHE A 115 8.63 -9.76 14.53
C PHE A 115 7.18 -9.86 15.00
N ALA A 116 6.94 -10.34 16.23
CA ALA A 116 5.59 -10.42 16.80
C ALA A 116 4.97 -9.02 16.96
N ILE A 117 5.70 -8.04 17.48
CA ILE A 117 5.21 -6.64 17.57
C ILE A 117 4.93 -6.09 16.16
N GLY A 118 5.83 -6.29 15.20
CA GLY A 118 5.63 -5.90 13.81
C GLY A 118 4.40 -6.56 13.16
N SER A 119 4.08 -7.79 13.54
CA SER A 119 2.86 -8.49 13.11
C SER A 119 1.62 -7.79 13.62
N GLY A 120 1.60 -7.39 14.90
CA GLY A 120 0.52 -6.58 15.46
C GLY A 120 0.33 -5.25 14.72
N MET A 121 1.45 -4.57 14.40
CA MET A 121 1.43 -3.33 13.62
C MET A 121 0.88 -3.53 12.20
N ALA A 122 1.13 -4.67 11.57
CA ALA A 122 0.63 -5.00 10.25
C ALA A 122 -0.92 -5.06 10.22
N PHE A 123 -1.56 -5.51 11.29
CA PHE A 123 -3.03 -5.50 11.43
C PHE A 123 -3.58 -4.16 11.94
N TYR A 124 -2.84 -3.46 12.80
CA TYR A 124 -3.23 -2.18 13.38
C TYR A 124 -3.29 -1.05 12.33
N ASN A 125 -2.22 -0.87 11.53
CA ASN A 125 -2.07 0.29 10.65
C ASN A 125 -3.19 0.45 9.61
N PRO A 126 -3.58 -0.59 8.83
CA PRO A 126 -4.65 -0.46 7.84
C PRO A 126 -6.00 -0.13 8.50
N SER A 127 -6.31 -0.80 9.61
CA SER A 127 -7.54 -0.59 10.37
C SER A 127 -7.63 0.83 10.93
N TRP A 128 -6.50 1.38 11.39
CA TRP A 128 -6.40 2.73 11.94
C TRP A 128 -6.62 3.79 10.86
N GLN A 129 -5.91 3.66 9.73
CA GLN A 129 -6.08 4.58 8.60
C GLN A 129 -7.52 4.57 8.08
N ALA A 130 -8.14 3.40 8.01
CA ALA A 130 -9.51 3.27 7.58
C ALA A 130 -10.50 3.87 8.59
N SER A 131 -10.28 3.69 9.90
CA SER A 131 -11.13 4.24 10.95
C SER A 131 -11.18 5.77 11.00
N MET A 132 -10.22 6.47 10.38
CA MET A 132 -10.21 7.93 10.37
C MET A 132 -11.52 8.51 9.83
N GLY A 133 -12.08 7.92 8.77
CA GLY A 133 -13.38 8.33 8.21
C GLY A 133 -14.58 7.95 9.05
N ASP A 134 -14.44 7.02 10.00
CA ASP A 134 -15.49 6.64 10.96
C ASP A 134 -15.46 7.55 12.21
N ILE A 135 -14.34 8.25 12.45
CA ILE A 135 -14.11 9.11 13.63
C ILE A 135 -14.47 10.58 13.34
N VAL A 136 -14.22 11.06 12.12
CA VAL A 136 -14.47 12.45 11.73
C VAL A 136 -15.43 12.56 10.55
N ASP A 137 -16.22 13.63 10.55
CA ASP A 137 -17.12 13.94 9.43
C ASP A 137 -16.34 14.22 8.13
N ARG A 138 -16.99 13.98 6.99
CA ARG A 138 -16.39 14.17 5.65
C ARG A 138 -15.65 15.52 5.46
N PRO A 139 -16.18 16.68 5.91
CA PRO A 139 -15.47 17.97 5.76
C PRO A 139 -14.15 18.06 6.53
N ASN A 140 -14.01 17.29 7.63
CA ASN A 140 -12.85 17.31 8.51
C ASN A 140 -11.82 16.23 8.18
N LEU A 141 -12.14 15.29 7.28
CA LEU A 141 -11.30 14.13 6.97
C LEU A 141 -9.91 14.51 6.46
N SER A 142 -9.82 15.47 5.52
CA SER A 142 -8.54 15.92 4.97
C SER A 142 -7.62 16.54 6.03
N ALA A 143 -8.19 17.38 6.91
CA ALA A 143 -7.48 17.97 8.03
C ALA A 143 -7.02 16.90 9.04
N ALA A 144 -7.87 15.91 9.33
CA ALA A 144 -7.55 14.81 10.23
C ALA A 144 -6.39 13.94 9.70
N VAL A 145 -6.40 13.59 8.41
CA VAL A 145 -5.31 12.85 7.75
C VAL A 145 -4.00 13.65 7.78
N SER A 146 -4.08 14.96 7.54
CA SER A 146 -2.92 15.86 7.60
C SER A 146 -2.33 15.93 9.01
N LEU A 147 -3.17 16.09 10.04
CA LEU A 147 -2.75 16.09 11.45
C LEU A 147 -2.12 14.76 11.87
N ASN A 148 -2.67 13.63 11.42
CA ASN A 148 -2.11 12.30 11.68
C ASN A 148 -0.70 12.16 11.08
N SER A 149 -0.55 12.57 9.82
CA SER A 149 0.74 12.55 9.12
C SER A 149 1.76 13.45 9.83
N MET A 150 1.35 14.64 10.27
CA MET A 150 2.20 15.57 11.00
C MET A 150 2.66 14.99 12.35
N GLY A 151 1.73 14.41 13.12
CA GLY A 151 2.03 13.76 14.39
C GLY A 151 3.02 12.61 14.23
N PHE A 152 2.81 11.71 13.26
CA PHE A 152 3.71 10.59 13.02
C PHE A 152 5.13 11.05 12.66
N ASN A 153 5.26 12.09 11.83
CA ASN A 153 6.57 12.66 11.47
C ASN A 153 7.27 13.34 12.66
N LEU A 154 6.51 13.99 13.53
CA LEU A 154 7.02 14.57 14.78
C LEU A 154 7.55 13.45 15.70
N MET A 155 6.76 12.39 15.92
CA MET A 155 7.18 11.24 16.73
C MET A 155 8.43 10.58 16.13
N ARG A 156 8.52 10.44 14.80
CA ARG A 156 9.70 9.90 14.11
C ARG A 156 10.98 10.70 14.33
N SER A 157 10.88 12.01 14.56
CA SER A 157 12.04 12.87 14.79
C SER A 157 12.45 12.90 16.26
N VAL A 158 11.48 12.93 17.17
CA VAL A 158 11.72 13.04 18.62
C VAL A 158 11.94 11.69 19.28
N GLY A 159 11.24 10.65 18.81
CA GLY A 159 11.24 9.32 19.39
C GLY A 159 12.62 8.66 19.46
N PRO A 160 13.44 8.71 18.39
CA PRO A 160 14.78 8.14 18.48
C PRO A 160 15.70 8.83 19.48
N ALA A 161 15.58 10.16 19.65
CA ALA A 161 16.36 10.88 20.65
C ALA A 161 15.95 10.48 22.08
N ILE A 162 14.63 10.41 22.36
CA ILE A 162 14.11 9.91 23.63
C ILE A 162 14.54 8.45 23.86
N GLY A 163 14.47 7.62 22.81
CA GLY A 163 14.86 6.21 22.89
C GLY A 163 16.34 6.05 23.17
N GLY A 164 17.20 6.77 22.46
CA GLY A 164 18.65 6.73 22.68
C GLY A 164 19.04 7.21 24.08
N PHE A 165 18.40 8.27 24.57
CA PHE A 165 18.57 8.75 25.94
C PHE A 165 18.11 7.72 26.98
N LEU A 166 16.92 7.15 26.82
CA LEU A 166 16.36 6.16 27.74
C LEU A 166 17.20 4.88 27.78
N VAL A 167 17.67 4.41 26.63
CA VAL A 167 18.56 3.24 26.52
C VAL A 167 19.92 3.53 27.16
N ALA A 168 20.46 4.74 26.96
CA ALA A 168 21.73 5.13 27.57
C ALA A 168 21.65 5.22 29.11
N LEU A 169 20.51 5.68 29.64
CA LEU A 169 20.33 5.89 31.08
C LEU A 169 19.89 4.62 31.83
N ALA A 170 18.93 3.88 31.28
CA ALA A 170 18.22 2.80 31.96
C ALA A 170 18.25 1.46 31.20
N GLY A 171 19.01 1.38 30.11
CA GLY A 171 19.13 0.18 29.29
C GLY A 171 17.95 -0.09 28.37
N ALA A 172 18.10 -1.07 27.48
CA ALA A 172 17.09 -1.40 26.47
C ALA A 172 15.79 -1.97 27.06
N ALA A 173 15.86 -2.67 28.20
CA ALA A 173 14.68 -3.20 28.86
C ALA A 173 13.72 -2.09 29.32
N ALA A 174 14.25 -0.94 29.78
CA ALA A 174 13.45 0.23 30.11
C ALA A 174 12.75 0.81 28.86
N ALA A 175 13.41 0.81 27.70
CA ALA A 175 12.80 1.22 26.43
C ALA A 175 11.65 0.29 26.01
N PHE A 176 11.76 -1.01 26.25
CA PHE A 176 10.69 -1.97 25.99
C PHE A 176 9.51 -1.80 26.96
N GLY A 177 9.80 -1.59 28.25
CA GLY A 177 8.78 -1.31 29.26
C GLY A 177 8.05 0.01 28.97
N PHE A 178 8.76 1.04 28.55
CA PHE A 178 8.18 2.31 28.10
C PHE A 178 7.19 2.08 26.96
N ASN A 179 7.56 1.32 25.92
CA ASN A 179 6.64 0.99 24.84
C ASN A 179 5.39 0.26 25.33
N ALA A 180 5.55 -0.75 26.19
CA ALA A 180 4.41 -1.45 26.77
C ALA A 180 3.44 -0.50 27.47
N VAL A 181 3.93 0.42 28.30
CA VAL A 181 3.09 1.41 29.00
C VAL A 181 2.39 2.35 28.01
N THR A 182 3.07 2.79 26.95
CA THR A 182 2.49 3.72 25.97
C THR A 182 1.34 3.14 25.14
N TYR A 183 1.14 1.82 25.14
CA TYR A 183 -0.02 1.19 24.51
C TYR A 183 -1.29 1.31 25.35
N ILE A 184 -1.18 1.45 26.68
CA ILE A 184 -2.33 1.49 27.60
C ILE A 184 -3.30 2.63 27.27
N PRO A 185 -2.86 3.90 27.09
CA PRO A 185 -3.77 4.98 26.71
C PRO A 185 -4.52 4.71 25.42
N ASN A 186 -3.89 4.06 24.44
CA ASN A 186 -4.49 3.75 23.15
C ASN A 186 -5.52 2.62 23.25
N VAL A 187 -5.24 1.58 24.04
CA VAL A 187 -6.22 0.54 24.38
C VAL A 187 -7.44 1.18 25.06
N ILE A 188 -7.24 2.04 26.06
CA ILE A 188 -8.34 2.70 26.77
C ILE A 188 -9.15 3.58 25.82
N ALA A 189 -8.49 4.40 24.99
CA ALA A 189 -9.19 5.27 24.04
C ALA A 189 -10.02 4.46 23.03
N LEU A 190 -9.49 3.35 22.50
CA LEU A 190 -10.21 2.44 21.60
C LEU A 190 -11.35 1.69 22.31
N TRP A 191 -11.17 1.38 23.59
CA TRP A 191 -12.20 0.73 24.40
C TRP A 191 -13.36 1.68 24.70
N LEU A 192 -13.09 2.96 24.92
CA LEU A 192 -14.12 3.98 25.15
C LEU A 192 -14.82 4.42 23.85
N TRP A 193 -14.15 4.33 22.71
CA TRP A 193 -14.72 4.70 21.41
C TRP A 193 -15.84 3.72 21.00
N LYS A 194 -17.00 4.25 20.59
CA LYS A 194 -18.10 3.46 20.00
C LYS A 194 -18.17 3.78 18.50
N ALA A 195 -17.81 2.81 17.67
CA ALA A 195 -17.86 2.95 16.22
C ALA A 195 -19.34 2.93 15.73
N PRO A 196 -19.72 3.78 14.76
CA PRO A 196 -21.05 3.72 14.14
C PRO A 196 -21.26 2.37 13.41
N ALA A 197 -22.49 1.83 13.45
CA ALA A 197 -22.86 0.65 12.68
C ALA A 197 -22.88 0.97 11.17
N ARG A 198 -22.44 0.02 10.33
CA ARG A 198 -22.38 0.19 8.88
C ARG A 198 -23.64 -0.31 8.19
N ASP A 199 -24.15 0.48 7.25
CA ASP A 199 -25.12 0.06 6.24
C ASP A 199 -24.40 -0.74 5.13
N GLU A 200 -24.50 -2.07 5.15
CA GLU A 200 -23.91 -2.93 4.11
C GLU A 200 -24.91 -3.17 2.97
N ARG A 201 -24.89 -2.32 1.94
CA ARG A 201 -25.82 -2.42 0.80
C ARG A 201 -25.47 -3.52 -0.22
N LEU A 202 -24.27 -4.11 -0.17
CA LEU A 202 -23.84 -5.15 -1.11
C LEU A 202 -23.02 -6.25 -0.41
N PRO A 203 -23.19 -7.54 -0.78
CA PRO A 203 -22.38 -8.63 -0.26
C PRO A 203 -20.89 -8.45 -0.61
N ARG A 204 -20.04 -8.71 0.37
CA ARG A 204 -18.58 -8.57 0.28
C ARG A 204 -17.99 -9.54 -0.76
N GLU A 205 -16.94 -9.10 -1.46
CA GLU A 205 -16.21 -9.93 -2.43
C GLU A 205 -15.28 -10.93 -1.69
N PRO A 206 -15.28 -12.23 -2.02
CA PRO A 206 -14.37 -13.19 -1.40
C PRO A 206 -12.91 -12.80 -1.61
N LEU A 207 -12.10 -12.90 -0.54
CA LEU A 207 -10.71 -12.43 -0.53
C LEU A 207 -9.88 -12.96 -1.70
N GLY A 208 -9.94 -14.27 -1.98
CA GLY A 208 -9.18 -14.87 -3.08
C GLY A 208 -9.53 -14.32 -4.46
N GLN A 209 -10.82 -14.10 -4.74
CA GLN A 209 -11.27 -13.53 -6.01
C GLN A 209 -10.86 -12.06 -6.15
N ALA A 210 -10.98 -11.30 -5.06
CA ALA A 210 -10.53 -9.91 -4.96
C ALA A 210 -9.01 -9.77 -5.21
N LEU A 211 -8.19 -10.63 -4.59
CA LEU A 211 -6.74 -10.66 -4.75
C LEU A 211 -6.32 -11.04 -6.16
N GLY A 212 -6.94 -12.07 -6.75
CA GLY A 212 -6.67 -12.49 -8.12
C GLY A 212 -7.01 -11.40 -9.15
N ALA A 213 -8.11 -10.69 -8.96
CA ALA A 213 -8.48 -9.55 -9.82
C ALA A 213 -7.47 -8.39 -9.69
N GLY A 214 -7.02 -8.06 -8.47
CA GLY A 214 -6.00 -7.04 -8.23
C GLY A 214 -4.65 -7.40 -8.86
N LEU A 215 -4.20 -8.64 -8.67
CA LEU A 215 -2.94 -9.13 -9.23
C LEU A 215 -2.97 -9.10 -10.76
N ARG A 216 -4.06 -9.57 -11.38
CA ARG A 216 -4.24 -9.50 -12.83
C ARG A 216 -4.20 -8.06 -13.34
N TYR A 217 -4.90 -7.13 -12.66
CA TYR A 217 -4.88 -5.72 -13.05
C TYR A 217 -3.45 -5.16 -13.06
N MET A 218 -2.69 -5.40 -11.99
CA MET A 218 -1.31 -4.91 -11.90
C MET A 218 -0.37 -5.55 -12.90
N ALA A 219 -0.44 -6.88 -13.08
CA ALA A 219 0.41 -7.60 -14.03
C ALA A 219 0.17 -7.14 -15.47
N MET A 220 -1.05 -6.69 -15.78
CA MET A 220 -1.42 -6.14 -17.08
C MET A 220 -1.19 -4.63 -17.20
N SER A 221 -0.74 -3.95 -16.14
CA SER A 221 -0.46 -2.51 -16.12
C SER A 221 1.05 -2.24 -16.11
N PRO A 222 1.65 -1.89 -17.27
CA PRO A 222 3.09 -1.62 -17.36
C PRO A 222 3.53 -0.47 -16.45
N HIS A 223 2.67 0.52 -16.23
CA HIS A 223 2.98 1.64 -15.34
C HIS A 223 3.13 1.18 -13.88
N LEU A 224 2.21 0.35 -13.39
CA LEU A 224 2.28 -0.16 -12.01
C LEU A 224 3.50 -1.06 -11.82
N LEU A 225 3.81 -1.94 -12.78
CA LEU A 225 5.02 -2.77 -12.71
C LEU A 225 6.30 -1.94 -12.61
N LYS A 226 6.41 -0.83 -13.36
CA LYS A 226 7.54 0.11 -13.23
C LYS A 226 7.65 0.70 -11.83
N VAL A 227 6.53 1.15 -11.26
CA VAL A 227 6.50 1.70 -9.90
C VAL A 227 6.93 0.65 -8.88
N LEU A 228 6.41 -0.58 -8.98
CA LEU A 228 6.76 -1.69 -8.09
C LEU A 228 8.27 -2.01 -8.14
N VAL A 229 8.83 -2.18 -9.34
CA VAL A 229 10.26 -2.49 -9.49
C VAL A 229 11.13 -1.36 -8.91
N ARG A 230 10.80 -0.10 -9.21
CA ARG A 230 11.57 1.03 -8.71
C ARG A 230 11.45 1.22 -7.21
N SER A 231 10.27 1.02 -6.63
CA SER A 231 10.08 1.14 -5.20
C SER A 231 10.71 -0.01 -4.42
N SER A 232 10.68 -1.23 -4.98
CA SER A 232 11.42 -2.39 -4.44
C SER A 232 12.93 -2.15 -4.49
N LEU A 233 13.47 -1.68 -5.61
CA LEU A 233 14.91 -1.38 -5.73
C LEU A 233 15.34 -0.27 -4.77
N PHE A 234 14.54 0.79 -4.68
CA PHE A 234 14.78 1.86 -3.72
C PHE A 234 14.73 1.35 -2.28
N GLY A 235 13.68 0.61 -1.92
CA GLY A 235 13.53 0.04 -0.58
C GLY A 235 14.66 -0.92 -0.24
N PHE A 236 15.09 -1.74 -1.20
CA PHE A 236 16.24 -2.65 -1.06
C PHE A 236 17.53 -1.91 -0.78
N ALA A 237 17.90 -0.93 -1.60
CA ALA A 237 19.15 -0.22 -1.40
C ALA A 237 19.07 0.70 -0.16
N ALA A 238 18.04 1.54 -0.07
CA ALA A 238 17.89 2.53 0.99
C ALA A 238 17.72 1.93 2.40
N SER A 239 17.32 0.66 2.53
CA SER A 239 17.23 0.01 3.84
C SER A 239 18.59 -0.17 4.53
N SER A 240 19.70 -0.12 3.78
CA SER A 240 21.05 -0.23 4.35
C SER A 240 21.31 0.81 5.44
N VAL A 241 20.80 2.05 5.28
CA VAL A 241 20.95 3.09 6.29
C VAL A 241 20.27 2.67 7.58
N MET A 242 18.98 2.33 7.55
CA MET A 242 18.25 1.95 8.77
C MET A 242 18.80 0.67 9.42
N ALA A 243 19.22 -0.30 8.60
CA ALA A 243 19.71 -1.59 9.07
C ALA A 243 21.11 -1.52 9.69
N LEU A 244 22.01 -0.70 9.12
CA LEU A 244 23.41 -0.61 9.55
C LEU A 244 23.69 0.57 10.49
N LEU A 245 22.74 1.49 10.69
CA LEU A 245 22.96 2.69 11.52
C LEU A 245 23.43 2.40 12.95
N PRO A 246 22.95 1.36 13.66
CA PRO A 246 23.49 1.01 14.97
C PRO A 246 24.98 0.67 14.91
N LEU A 247 25.41 -0.05 13.86
CA LEU A 247 26.82 -0.40 13.63
C LEU A 247 27.64 0.82 13.26
N VAL A 248 27.11 1.75 12.45
CA VAL A 248 27.79 3.03 12.17
C VAL A 248 28.01 3.82 13.46
N ALA A 249 26.99 3.88 14.34
CA ALA A 249 27.10 4.59 15.60
C ALA A 249 28.15 3.97 16.53
N ARG A 250 28.19 2.63 16.63
CA ARG A 250 29.11 1.89 17.50
C ARG A 250 30.53 1.81 16.93
N ASP A 251 30.68 1.32 15.70
CA ASP A 251 31.97 0.91 15.14
C ASP A 251 32.70 2.04 14.42
N VAL A 252 31.97 2.96 13.75
CA VAL A 252 32.57 4.06 12.99
C VAL A 252 32.71 5.32 13.84
N LEU A 253 31.65 5.70 14.56
CA LEU A 253 31.62 6.92 15.37
C LEU A 253 32.03 6.70 16.83
N GLN A 254 32.25 5.44 17.25
CA GLN A 254 32.64 5.08 18.62
C GLN A 254 31.70 5.70 19.66
N GLY A 255 30.41 5.77 19.31
CA GLY A 255 29.36 6.41 20.07
C GLY A 255 28.57 5.43 20.95
N THR A 256 27.54 5.96 21.60
CA THR A 256 26.63 5.20 22.47
C THR A 256 25.22 5.13 21.89
N ALA A 257 24.29 4.52 22.63
CA ALA A 257 22.86 4.52 22.29
C ALA A 257 22.31 5.94 22.06
N LEU A 258 22.84 6.94 22.77
CA LEU A 258 22.48 8.34 22.57
C LEU A 258 22.90 8.82 21.18
N THR A 259 24.13 8.51 20.74
CA THR A 259 24.62 8.84 19.39
C THR A 259 23.73 8.18 18.33
N TYR A 260 23.40 6.90 18.49
CA TYR A 260 22.48 6.20 17.59
C TYR A 260 21.09 6.88 17.53
N GLY A 261 20.51 7.21 18.68
CA GLY A 261 19.24 7.94 18.77
C GLY A 261 19.28 9.32 18.11
N LEU A 262 20.37 10.08 18.29
CA LEU A 262 20.57 11.37 17.64
C LEU A 262 20.66 11.25 16.11
N LEU A 263 21.43 10.27 15.61
CA LEU A 263 21.56 10.01 14.17
C LEU A 263 20.20 9.68 13.53
N LEU A 264 19.40 8.83 14.17
CA LEU A 264 18.03 8.56 13.74
C LEU A 264 17.14 9.81 13.81
N GLY A 265 17.31 10.65 14.83
CA GLY A 265 16.65 11.94 14.94
C GLY A 265 16.94 12.86 13.76
N PHE A 266 18.20 12.97 13.34
CA PHE A 266 18.61 13.72 12.13
C PHE A 266 18.02 13.14 10.84
N PHE A 267 17.95 11.81 10.72
CA PHE A 267 17.23 11.18 9.62
C PHE A 267 15.74 11.59 9.61
N GLY A 268 15.09 11.59 10.78
CA GLY A 268 13.71 12.06 10.96
C GLY A 268 13.51 13.54 10.60
N LEU A 269 14.43 14.42 11.02
CA LEU A 269 14.41 15.84 10.68
C LEU A 269 14.53 16.07 9.16
N GLY A 270 15.45 15.35 8.51
CA GLY A 270 15.54 15.34 7.06
C GLY A 270 14.23 14.93 6.39
N ALA A 271 13.59 13.91 6.95
CA ALA A 271 12.31 13.41 6.48
C ALA A 271 11.17 14.44 6.58
N ILE A 272 11.13 15.26 7.65
CA ILE A 272 10.22 16.41 7.77
C ILE A 272 10.52 17.43 6.66
N GLY A 273 11.79 17.77 6.43
CA GLY A 273 12.21 18.64 5.34
C GLY A 273 11.71 18.12 3.98
N GLY A 274 11.83 16.81 3.75
CA GLY A 274 11.30 16.11 2.58
C GLY A 274 9.79 16.33 2.36
N VAL A 275 8.97 16.30 3.42
CA VAL A 275 7.53 16.59 3.34
C VAL A 275 7.28 18.02 2.88
N LEU A 276 7.98 18.99 3.47
CA LEU A 276 7.78 20.42 3.20
C LEU A 276 8.13 20.80 1.75
N ILE A 277 9.20 20.21 1.21
CA ILE A 277 9.64 20.48 -0.17
C ILE A 277 8.83 19.71 -1.23
N ASN A 278 8.16 18.61 -0.85
CA ASN A 278 7.49 17.70 -1.79
C ASN A 278 6.47 18.42 -2.70
N GLY A 279 5.66 19.34 -2.13
CA GLY A 279 4.69 20.11 -2.91
C GLY A 279 5.35 21.04 -3.95
N HIS A 280 6.43 21.72 -3.57
CA HIS A 280 7.19 22.59 -4.46
C HIS A 280 7.90 21.81 -5.57
N LEU A 281 8.48 20.65 -5.24
CA LEU A 281 9.12 19.78 -6.23
C LEU A 281 8.13 19.29 -7.27
N ARG A 282 6.95 18.83 -6.85
CA ARG A 282 5.89 18.33 -7.75
C ARG A 282 5.31 19.42 -8.65
N ALA A 283 5.28 20.67 -8.21
CA ALA A 283 4.80 21.78 -9.01
C ALA A 283 5.79 22.20 -10.12
N ARG A 284 7.09 21.91 -9.95
CA ARG A 284 8.15 22.42 -10.84
C ARG A 284 8.87 21.35 -11.66
N LEU A 285 8.82 20.09 -11.25
CA LEU A 285 9.58 19.00 -11.84
C LEU A 285 8.67 17.84 -12.23
N ALA A 286 8.97 17.21 -13.35
CA ALA A 286 8.36 15.94 -13.74
C ALA A 286 8.63 14.84 -12.70
N ASN A 287 7.69 13.91 -12.54
CA ASN A 287 7.76 12.80 -11.59
C ASN A 287 9.09 12.02 -11.69
N GLU A 288 9.52 11.72 -12.91
CA GLU A 288 10.77 10.99 -13.15
C GLU A 288 11.99 11.75 -12.62
N ARG A 289 12.05 13.07 -12.80
CA ARG A 289 13.16 13.90 -12.28
C ARG A 289 13.19 13.88 -10.77
N ILE A 290 12.04 13.94 -10.11
CA ILE A 290 11.94 13.90 -8.64
C ILE A 290 12.48 12.57 -8.12
N VAL A 291 12.09 11.44 -8.72
CA VAL A 291 12.62 10.13 -8.30
C VAL A 291 14.11 10.01 -8.57
N VAL A 292 14.61 10.44 -9.74
CA VAL A 292 16.06 10.44 -10.02
C VAL A 292 16.82 11.27 -8.99
N LEU A 293 16.36 12.49 -8.67
CA LEU A 293 16.97 13.33 -7.65
C LEU A 293 16.93 12.68 -6.26
N ALA A 294 15.85 11.95 -5.93
CA ALA A 294 15.77 11.22 -4.67
C ALA A 294 16.77 10.06 -4.61
N PHE A 295 16.96 9.28 -5.69
CA PHE A 295 17.98 8.23 -5.74
C PHE A 295 19.39 8.81 -5.65
N LEU A 296 19.70 9.86 -6.42
CA LEU A 296 21.01 10.52 -6.41
C LEU A 296 21.30 11.16 -5.04
N GLY A 297 20.33 11.87 -4.47
CA GLY A 297 20.47 12.51 -3.16
C GLY A 297 20.64 11.49 -2.04
N PHE A 298 19.89 10.38 -2.07
CA PHE A 298 20.07 9.31 -1.08
C PHE A 298 21.44 8.64 -1.23
N ALA A 299 21.90 8.37 -2.46
CA ALA A 299 23.24 7.85 -2.71
C ALA A 299 24.33 8.79 -2.17
N LEU A 300 24.19 10.10 -2.40
CA LEU A 300 25.09 11.10 -1.84
C LEU A 300 25.07 11.08 -0.30
N GLY A 301 23.89 11.00 0.32
CA GLY A 301 23.75 10.86 1.76
C GLY A 301 24.45 9.62 2.33
N MET A 302 24.37 8.49 1.63
CA MET A 302 25.11 7.26 1.99
C MET A 302 26.62 7.41 1.86
N VAL A 303 27.10 8.06 0.79
CA VAL A 303 28.53 8.33 0.62
C VAL A 303 29.04 9.22 1.74
N ILE A 304 28.32 10.31 2.05
CA ILE A 304 28.65 11.19 3.18
C ILE A 304 28.67 10.41 4.50
N LEU A 305 27.71 9.51 4.71
CA LEU A 305 27.65 8.68 5.92
C LEU A 305 28.83 7.70 5.98
N ALA A 306 29.24 7.09 4.86
CA ALA A 306 30.35 6.15 4.80
C ALA A 306 31.70 6.80 5.14
N PHE A 307 31.91 8.05 4.71
CA PHE A 307 33.13 8.81 5.01
C PHE A 307 33.02 9.66 6.30
N GLY A 308 31.82 9.80 6.86
CA GLY A 308 31.54 10.62 8.03
C GLY A 308 32.13 10.01 9.30
N ARG A 309 33.29 10.51 9.73
CA ARG A 309 33.93 10.14 11.00
C ARG A 309 33.53 11.01 12.18
N VAL A 310 32.72 12.04 11.95
CA VAL A 310 32.22 12.94 12.98
C VAL A 310 30.70 13.05 12.89
N ILE A 311 30.05 13.20 14.05
CA ILE A 311 28.59 13.20 14.18
C ILE A 311 27.94 14.24 13.25
N ALA A 312 28.52 15.43 13.11
CA ALA A 312 27.98 16.49 12.27
C ALA A 312 27.92 16.11 10.77
N VAL A 313 28.95 15.42 10.25
CA VAL A 313 28.99 14.99 8.85
C VAL A 313 28.01 13.84 8.62
N SER A 314 27.99 12.86 9.53
CA SER A 314 27.02 11.75 9.48
C SER A 314 25.58 12.26 9.60
N ALA A 315 25.32 13.26 10.44
CA ALA A 315 24.02 13.92 10.57
C ALA A 315 23.58 14.58 9.27
N LEU A 316 24.47 15.30 8.57
CA LEU A 316 24.18 15.90 7.27
C LEU A 316 23.81 14.83 6.23
N GLY A 317 24.58 13.74 6.15
CA GLY A 317 24.28 12.61 5.26
C GLY A 317 22.91 11.97 5.55
N LEU A 318 22.56 11.82 6.82
CA LEU A 318 21.28 11.28 7.26
C LEU A 318 20.10 12.22 7.02
N MET A 319 20.28 13.53 7.17
CA MET A 319 19.24 14.50 6.83
C MET A 319 18.91 14.47 5.34
N ILE A 320 19.93 14.42 4.48
CA ILE A 320 19.74 14.29 3.02
C ILE A 320 19.03 12.96 2.71
N SER A 321 19.50 11.85 3.29
CA SER A 321 18.91 10.53 3.11
C SER A 321 17.43 10.49 3.54
N GLY A 322 17.11 11.06 4.70
CA GLY A 322 15.74 11.13 5.23
C GLY A 322 14.79 11.94 4.35
N ALA A 323 15.26 13.08 3.80
CA ALA A 323 14.48 13.88 2.87
C ALA A 323 14.17 13.09 1.58
N CYS A 324 15.20 12.50 0.98
CA CYS A 324 15.08 11.69 -0.22
C CYS A 324 14.19 10.45 -0.02
N TRP A 325 14.26 9.80 1.15
CA TRP A 325 13.39 8.69 1.54
C TRP A 325 11.91 9.04 1.41
N VAL A 326 11.51 10.15 2.04
CA VAL A 326 10.10 10.59 2.05
C VAL A 326 9.65 11.03 0.67
N VAL A 327 10.48 11.79 -0.04
CA VAL A 327 10.15 12.27 -1.39
C VAL A 327 9.91 11.09 -2.34
N ALA A 328 10.80 10.09 -2.34
CA ALA A 328 10.66 8.89 -3.18
C ALA A 328 9.42 8.07 -2.83
N LEU A 329 9.27 7.66 -1.56
CA LEU A 329 8.15 6.80 -1.14
C LEU A 329 6.80 7.50 -1.28
N SER A 330 6.73 8.81 -1.00
CA SER A 330 5.51 9.59 -1.21
C SER A 330 5.13 9.66 -2.68
N LEU A 331 6.11 9.81 -3.58
CA LEU A 331 5.85 9.88 -5.00
C LEU A 331 5.43 8.52 -5.58
N PHE A 332 6.07 7.42 -5.17
CA PHE A 332 5.64 6.08 -5.55
C PHE A 332 4.22 5.78 -5.07
N ASN A 333 3.92 6.09 -3.82
CA ASN A 333 2.59 5.87 -3.25
C ASN A 333 1.50 6.62 -4.04
N VAL A 334 1.72 7.91 -4.32
CA VAL A 334 0.77 8.71 -5.12
C VAL A 334 0.72 8.23 -6.58
N SER A 335 1.83 7.78 -7.16
CA SER A 335 1.88 7.16 -8.50
C SER A 335 0.96 5.94 -8.60
N VAL A 336 0.97 5.06 -7.60
CA VAL A 336 0.06 3.92 -7.55
C VAL A 336 -1.39 4.38 -7.42
N GLN A 337 -1.67 5.33 -6.52
CA GLN A 337 -3.04 5.83 -6.32
C GLN A 337 -3.65 6.43 -7.58
N MET A 338 -2.91 7.30 -8.26
CA MET A 338 -3.40 8.03 -9.43
C MET A 338 -3.44 7.17 -10.71
N SER A 339 -2.68 6.07 -10.75
CA SER A 339 -2.64 5.16 -11.90
C SER A 339 -3.58 3.97 -11.75
N THR A 340 -4.40 3.95 -10.70
CA THR A 340 -5.26 2.82 -10.36
C THR A 340 -6.71 3.26 -10.17
N PRO A 341 -7.68 2.61 -10.82
CA PRO A 341 -9.10 2.86 -10.60
C PRO A 341 -9.52 2.63 -9.14
N ARG A 342 -10.52 3.37 -8.68
CA ARG A 342 -11.01 3.33 -7.28
C ARG A 342 -11.38 1.92 -6.79
N TRP A 343 -11.84 1.05 -7.66
CA TRP A 343 -12.26 -0.31 -7.30
C TRP A 343 -11.08 -1.27 -6.99
N VAL A 344 -9.86 -0.93 -7.41
CA VAL A 344 -8.66 -1.78 -7.23
C VAL A 344 -7.49 -1.04 -6.56
N VAL A 345 -7.63 0.26 -6.28
CA VAL A 345 -6.59 1.11 -5.67
C VAL A 345 -6.04 0.57 -4.37
N GLY A 346 -6.92 0.08 -3.46
CA GLY A 346 -6.49 -0.49 -2.18
C GLY A 346 -5.59 -1.71 -2.37
N ARG A 347 -5.93 -2.58 -3.32
CA ARG A 347 -5.16 -3.79 -3.63
C ARG A 347 -3.82 -3.44 -4.27
N ALA A 348 -3.82 -2.52 -5.23
CA ALA A 348 -2.59 -2.05 -5.86
C ALA A 348 -1.62 -1.43 -4.83
N LEU A 349 -2.14 -0.68 -3.86
CA LEU A 349 -1.35 -0.17 -2.74
C LEU A 349 -0.78 -1.28 -1.86
N SER A 350 -1.56 -2.31 -1.52
CA SER A 350 -1.06 -3.46 -0.74
C SER A 350 0.08 -4.18 -1.44
N PHE A 351 -0.03 -4.43 -2.74
CA PHE A 351 1.03 -5.05 -3.52
C PHE A 351 2.27 -4.16 -3.65
N TYR A 352 2.08 -2.85 -3.87
CA TYR A 352 3.17 -1.87 -3.84
C TYR A 352 3.90 -1.87 -2.49
N GLN A 353 3.17 -1.87 -1.38
CA GLN A 353 3.74 -1.91 -0.04
C GLN A 353 4.47 -3.23 0.20
N THR A 354 3.88 -4.36 -0.20
CA THR A 354 4.51 -5.69 -0.14
C THR A 354 5.83 -5.69 -0.90
N ALA A 355 5.84 -5.21 -2.14
CA ALA A 355 7.05 -5.16 -2.96
C ALA A 355 8.13 -4.24 -2.34
N THR A 356 7.72 -3.10 -1.78
CA THR A 356 8.62 -2.10 -1.20
C THR A 356 9.21 -2.56 0.14
N PHE A 357 8.38 -3.03 1.06
CA PHE A 357 8.83 -3.56 2.36
C PHE A 357 9.56 -4.90 2.20
N GLY A 358 9.19 -5.71 1.22
CA GLY A 358 9.95 -6.91 0.86
C GLY A 358 11.36 -6.58 0.37
N GLY A 359 11.49 -5.54 -0.47
CA GLY A 359 12.78 -4.97 -0.81
C GLY A 359 13.56 -4.56 0.43
N MET A 360 12.94 -3.83 1.36
CA MET A 360 13.60 -3.39 2.60
C MET A 360 14.06 -4.54 3.49
N ALA A 361 13.22 -5.56 3.70
CA ALA A 361 13.55 -6.72 4.53
C ALA A 361 14.69 -7.55 3.94
N LEU A 362 14.63 -7.84 2.63
CA LEU A 362 15.70 -8.52 1.90
C LEU A 362 16.98 -7.70 1.90
N GLY A 363 16.87 -6.39 1.67
CA GLY A 363 18.00 -5.47 1.71
C GLY A 363 18.66 -5.45 3.09
N ALA A 364 17.89 -5.31 4.16
CA ALA A 364 18.42 -5.28 5.52
C ALA A 364 19.27 -6.53 5.82
N TRP A 365 18.77 -7.72 5.46
CA TRP A 365 19.55 -8.95 5.64
C TRP A 365 20.82 -8.99 4.78
N ILE A 366 20.73 -8.67 3.47
CA ILE A 366 21.88 -8.70 2.56
C ILE A 366 22.94 -7.66 2.94
N TRP A 367 22.53 -6.47 3.37
CA TRP A 367 23.45 -5.43 3.83
C TRP A 367 24.13 -5.80 5.15
N GLY A 368 23.41 -6.47 6.05
CA GLY A 368 23.99 -7.06 7.25
C GLY A 368 25.08 -8.08 6.95
N LEU A 369 24.80 -9.03 6.04
CA LEU A 369 25.77 -10.03 5.58
C LEU A 369 26.99 -9.38 4.91
N LEU A 370 26.78 -8.38 4.05
CA LEU A 370 27.88 -7.68 3.38
C LEU A 370 28.73 -6.88 4.37
N ALA A 371 28.10 -6.28 5.39
CA ALA A 371 28.79 -5.56 6.45
C ALA A 371 29.62 -6.50 7.33
N GLU A 372 29.13 -7.72 7.58
CA GLU A 372 29.84 -8.75 8.34
C GLU A 372 31.05 -9.32 7.57
N GLN A 373 30.87 -9.66 6.29
CA GLN A 373 31.93 -10.28 5.49
C GLN A 373 33.03 -9.30 5.05
N HIS A 374 32.69 -8.02 4.88
CA HIS A 374 33.62 -7.01 4.39
C HIS A 374 33.76 -5.86 5.39
N SER A 375 32.80 -4.93 5.40
CA SER A 375 32.70 -3.84 6.37
C SER A 375 31.42 -3.04 6.13
N VAL A 376 30.98 -2.31 7.16
CA VAL A 376 29.89 -1.34 7.06
C VAL A 376 30.16 -0.30 5.96
N PHE A 377 31.41 0.13 5.80
CA PHE A 377 31.83 1.08 4.76
C PHE A 377 31.56 0.54 3.34
N VAL A 378 31.99 -0.69 3.05
CA VAL A 378 31.75 -1.34 1.76
C VAL A 378 30.27 -1.51 1.51
N ALA A 379 29.50 -1.94 2.52
CA ALA A 379 28.06 -2.13 2.39
C ALA A 379 27.33 -0.82 2.05
N LEU A 380 27.68 0.30 2.69
CA LEU A 380 27.12 1.62 2.38
C LEU A 380 27.48 2.10 0.96
N LEU A 381 28.73 1.91 0.52
CA LEU A 381 29.15 2.30 -0.84
C LEU A 381 28.52 1.45 -1.94
N VAL A 382 28.43 0.13 -1.75
CA VAL A 382 27.75 -0.76 -2.71
C VAL A 382 26.27 -0.41 -2.80
N SER A 383 25.62 -0.12 -1.68
CA SER A 383 24.23 0.34 -1.68
C SER A 383 24.06 1.71 -2.36
N ALA A 384 24.99 2.65 -2.15
CA ALA A 384 25.01 3.92 -2.86
C ALA A 384 25.17 3.71 -4.38
N ALA A 385 26.05 2.81 -4.80
CA ALA A 385 26.22 2.45 -6.22
C ALA A 385 24.95 1.82 -6.81
N LEU A 386 24.23 0.97 -6.06
CA LEU A 386 22.92 0.45 -6.48
C LEU A 386 21.86 1.54 -6.63
N LEU A 387 21.87 2.57 -5.76
CA LEU A 387 20.99 3.73 -5.93
C LEU A 387 21.36 4.55 -7.17
N LEU A 388 22.65 4.75 -7.46
CA LEU A 388 23.08 5.39 -8.71
C LEU A 388 22.63 4.58 -9.92
N LEU A 389 22.77 3.26 -9.89
CA LEU A 389 22.26 2.36 -10.93
C LEU A 389 20.74 2.47 -11.06
N GLY A 390 20.00 2.51 -9.94
CA GLY A 390 18.55 2.69 -9.92
C GLY A 390 18.09 4.03 -10.52
N ALA A 391 18.90 5.09 -10.39
CA ALA A 391 18.67 6.36 -11.08
C ALA A 391 18.85 6.21 -12.61
N VAL A 392 19.85 5.44 -13.06
CA VAL A 392 20.09 5.15 -14.49
C VAL A 392 19.00 4.25 -15.06
N VAL A 393 18.58 3.21 -14.32
CA VAL A 393 17.48 2.31 -14.70
C VAL A 393 16.18 3.08 -14.95
N GLY A 394 15.97 4.19 -14.24
CA GLY A 394 14.88 5.13 -14.48
C GLY A 394 14.81 5.67 -15.92
N ARG A 395 15.92 5.66 -16.68
CA ARG A 395 15.92 6.06 -18.10
C ARG A 395 15.16 5.09 -19.01
N TRP A 396 15.20 3.79 -18.72
CA TRP A 396 14.48 2.74 -19.45
C TRP A 396 13.09 2.49 -18.85
N PHE A 397 12.96 2.57 -17.52
CA PHE A 397 11.70 2.38 -16.80
C PHE A 397 11.13 3.70 -16.28
N ARG A 398 10.94 4.67 -17.18
CA ARG A 398 10.42 6.00 -16.83
C ARG A 398 9.03 5.90 -16.20
N LEU A 399 8.84 6.59 -15.08
CA LEU A 399 7.54 6.82 -14.47
C LEU A 399 6.72 7.75 -15.36
N GLY A 400 5.45 7.41 -15.56
CA GLY A 400 4.53 8.26 -16.31
C GLY A 400 4.21 9.54 -15.52
N GLU A 401 3.85 10.59 -16.24
CA GLU A 401 3.25 11.77 -15.61
C GLU A 401 1.80 11.49 -15.22
N PHE A 402 1.34 12.16 -14.16
CA PHE A 402 -0.03 12.06 -13.71
C PHE A 402 -0.98 12.62 -14.78
N GLY A 403 -2.10 11.94 -15.04
CA GLY A 403 -3.21 12.51 -15.82
C GLY A 403 -3.31 12.13 -17.30
N GLY A 404 -2.50 11.18 -17.79
CA GLY A 404 -2.66 10.69 -19.18
C GLY A 404 -3.96 9.90 -19.45
N LEU A 405 -4.65 9.42 -18.41
CA LEU A 405 -5.88 8.64 -18.51
C LEU A 405 -6.85 9.03 -17.38
N ASP A 406 -8.09 9.38 -17.74
CA ASP A 406 -9.17 9.61 -16.76
C ASP A 406 -9.73 8.26 -16.28
N LEU A 407 -9.25 7.82 -15.11
CA LEU A 407 -9.65 6.55 -14.50
C LEU A 407 -10.89 6.66 -13.60
N ASP A 408 -11.58 7.81 -13.59
CA ASP A 408 -12.84 7.93 -12.86
C ASP A 408 -13.91 7.00 -13.42
N PRO A 409 -14.79 6.47 -12.56
CA PRO A 409 -15.84 5.55 -12.98
C PRO A 409 -16.81 6.23 -13.96
N LEU A 410 -17.12 5.54 -15.04
CA LEU A 410 -18.01 6.03 -16.10
C LEU A 410 -19.45 6.22 -15.58
N ASN A 411 -19.90 5.37 -14.64
CA ASN A 411 -21.22 5.42 -13.98
C ASN A 411 -22.44 5.52 -14.92
N THR A 412 -22.32 5.11 -16.18
CA THR A 412 -23.42 5.12 -17.15
C THR A 412 -24.14 3.78 -17.27
N PHE A 413 -23.63 2.71 -16.66
CA PHE A 413 -24.23 1.40 -16.74
C PHE A 413 -25.51 1.35 -15.89
N ARG A 414 -26.63 1.09 -16.55
CA ARG A 414 -27.89 0.68 -15.91
C ARG A 414 -28.03 -0.82 -16.04
N GLU A 415 -28.34 -1.49 -14.93
CA GLU A 415 -28.65 -2.91 -14.95
C GLU A 415 -29.82 -3.15 -15.91
N PRO A 416 -29.68 -4.07 -16.89
CA PRO A 416 -30.79 -4.38 -17.77
C PRO A 416 -31.90 -5.06 -16.99
N GLU A 417 -33.16 -4.69 -17.25
CA GLU A 417 -34.31 -5.41 -16.72
C GLU A 417 -34.36 -6.80 -17.35
N LEU A 418 -33.95 -7.81 -16.58
CA LEU A 418 -34.04 -9.20 -16.97
C LEU A 418 -35.36 -9.80 -16.51
N ARG A 419 -35.98 -10.56 -17.40
CA ARG A 419 -37.16 -11.40 -17.11
C ARG A 419 -36.84 -12.62 -16.25
N LEU A 420 -35.59 -13.10 -16.24
CA LEU A 420 -35.16 -14.18 -15.35
C LEU A 420 -34.79 -13.62 -13.97
N ASP A 421 -35.25 -14.28 -12.91
CA ASP A 421 -34.85 -13.97 -11.54
C ASP A 421 -33.47 -14.56 -11.23
N LEU A 422 -32.43 -13.80 -11.54
CA LEU A 422 -31.05 -14.21 -11.29
C LEU A 422 -30.65 -13.86 -9.86
N GLN A 423 -30.23 -14.87 -9.09
CA GLN A 423 -29.48 -14.66 -7.87
C GLN A 423 -28.10 -14.06 -8.20
N ALA A 424 -27.52 -13.29 -7.27
CA ALA A 424 -26.20 -12.65 -7.48
C ALA A 424 -25.07 -13.63 -7.86
N ARG A 425 -25.16 -14.89 -7.40
CA ARG A 425 -24.20 -15.97 -7.68
C ARG A 425 -24.45 -16.76 -8.97
N SER A 426 -25.54 -16.47 -9.70
CA SER A 426 -25.92 -17.22 -10.90
C SER A 426 -24.88 -17.03 -12.00
N GLY A 427 -24.48 -18.11 -12.67
CA GLY A 427 -23.51 -18.08 -13.76
C GLY A 427 -23.03 -19.50 -14.10
N PRO A 428 -22.08 -19.65 -15.04
CA PRO A 428 -21.37 -18.60 -15.77
C PRO A 428 -22.26 -17.76 -16.69
N ILE A 429 -21.94 -16.48 -16.82
CA ILE A 429 -22.64 -15.58 -17.75
C ILE A 429 -21.76 -15.35 -18.97
N VAL A 430 -22.34 -15.57 -20.15
CA VAL A 430 -21.70 -15.39 -21.46
C VAL A 430 -22.28 -14.17 -22.12
N ILE A 431 -21.38 -13.29 -22.55
CA ILE A 431 -21.73 -12.07 -23.25
C ILE A 431 -21.29 -12.21 -24.70
N LEU A 432 -22.21 -11.94 -25.61
CA LEU A 432 -21.95 -11.88 -27.05
C LEU A 432 -22.25 -10.44 -27.51
N ILE A 433 -21.34 -9.84 -28.27
CA ILE A 433 -21.52 -8.51 -28.82
C ILE A 433 -21.29 -8.56 -30.33
N ASP A 434 -22.30 -8.14 -31.07
CA ASP A 434 -22.32 -8.22 -32.53
C ASP A 434 -21.94 -6.89 -33.15
N TYR A 435 -20.92 -6.91 -34.01
CA TYR A 435 -20.43 -5.78 -34.77
C TYR A 435 -20.56 -6.08 -36.27
N LEU A 436 -21.35 -5.26 -36.96
CA LEU A 436 -21.33 -5.16 -38.41
C LEU A 436 -20.21 -4.21 -38.83
N ILE A 437 -19.19 -4.71 -39.52
CA ILE A 437 -17.96 -4.00 -39.91
C ILE A 437 -17.75 -4.19 -41.41
N ALA A 438 -17.49 -3.10 -42.14
CA ALA A 438 -17.19 -3.19 -43.57
C ALA A 438 -15.76 -3.64 -43.83
N GLU A 439 -15.53 -4.19 -45.02
CA GLU A 439 -14.25 -4.76 -45.42
C GLU A 439 -13.09 -3.76 -45.37
N GLU A 440 -13.32 -2.50 -45.73
CA GLU A 440 -12.33 -1.42 -45.68
C GLU A 440 -11.92 -1.01 -44.24
N ASP A 441 -12.77 -1.30 -43.26
CA ASP A 441 -12.60 -0.91 -41.86
C ASP A 441 -12.00 -2.04 -40.99
N ILE A 442 -11.75 -3.23 -41.56
CA ILE A 442 -11.34 -4.43 -40.81
C ILE A 442 -10.06 -4.20 -40.01
N ASP A 443 -9.01 -3.63 -40.59
CA ASP A 443 -7.74 -3.43 -39.89
C ASP A 443 -7.88 -2.47 -38.70
N ALA A 444 -8.64 -1.38 -38.90
CA ALA A 444 -8.96 -0.42 -37.85
C ALA A 444 -9.79 -1.08 -36.73
N PHE A 445 -10.76 -1.93 -37.10
CA PHE A 445 -11.57 -2.71 -36.17
C PHE A 445 -10.72 -3.70 -35.38
N LEU A 446 -9.86 -4.49 -36.03
CA LEU A 446 -8.98 -5.47 -35.37
C LEU A 446 -8.02 -4.77 -34.39
N ALA A 447 -7.48 -3.61 -34.74
CA ALA A 447 -6.66 -2.82 -33.83
C ALA A 447 -7.48 -2.30 -32.62
N ALA A 448 -8.71 -1.82 -32.85
CA ALA A 448 -9.58 -1.29 -31.80
C ALA A 448 -10.10 -2.40 -30.86
N ILE A 449 -10.54 -3.54 -31.40
CA ILE A 449 -11.04 -4.67 -30.62
C ILE A 449 -9.91 -5.36 -29.86
N GLY A 450 -8.68 -5.37 -30.40
CA GLY A 450 -7.48 -5.81 -29.69
C GLY A 450 -7.17 -4.95 -28.45
N ARG A 451 -7.34 -3.63 -28.54
CA ARG A 451 -7.25 -2.73 -27.36
C ARG A 451 -8.36 -3.05 -26.35
N ARG A 452 -9.60 -3.24 -26.82
CA ARG A 452 -10.76 -3.57 -25.96
C ARG A 452 -10.63 -4.93 -25.27
N ARG A 453 -10.08 -5.94 -25.94
CA ARG A 453 -9.78 -7.25 -25.35
C ARG A 453 -8.95 -7.11 -24.08
N ARG A 454 -7.90 -6.27 -24.09
CA ARG A 454 -7.05 -6.04 -22.91
C ARG A 454 -7.85 -5.46 -21.75
N VAL A 455 -8.71 -4.48 -22.01
CA VAL A 455 -9.63 -3.89 -21.02
C VAL A 455 -10.60 -4.94 -20.47
N ARG A 456 -11.19 -5.76 -21.34
CA ARG A 456 -12.12 -6.83 -20.93
C ARG A 456 -11.47 -7.81 -19.95
N ILE A 457 -10.30 -8.33 -20.31
CA ILE A 457 -9.58 -9.31 -19.49
C ILE A 457 -9.12 -8.68 -18.18
N ARG A 458 -8.62 -7.45 -18.21
CA ARG A 458 -8.22 -6.67 -17.02
C ARG A 458 -9.35 -6.58 -15.99
N ASP A 459 -10.57 -6.29 -16.43
CA ASP A 459 -11.70 -5.98 -15.53
C ASP A 459 -12.49 -7.20 -15.04
N GLY A 460 -12.21 -8.40 -15.54
CA GLY A 460 -13.00 -9.57 -15.15
C GLY A 460 -13.00 -10.71 -16.14
N ALA A 461 -13.10 -10.39 -17.43
CA ALA A 461 -13.50 -11.32 -18.46
C ALA A 461 -12.52 -12.49 -18.63
N ARG A 462 -13.08 -13.67 -18.90
CA ARG A 462 -12.38 -14.91 -19.21
C ARG A 462 -12.83 -15.43 -20.57
N ASN A 463 -12.07 -16.37 -21.16
CA ASN A 463 -12.41 -17.03 -22.42
C ASN A 463 -12.83 -16.06 -23.54
N TRP A 464 -12.12 -14.94 -23.64
CA TRP A 464 -12.40 -13.96 -24.69
C TRP A 464 -12.05 -14.54 -26.05
N SER A 465 -12.98 -14.43 -27.00
CA SER A 465 -12.81 -14.82 -28.40
C SER A 465 -13.49 -13.80 -29.31
N LEU A 466 -12.94 -13.66 -30.52
CA LEU A 466 -13.55 -12.90 -31.61
C LEU A 466 -13.82 -13.89 -32.73
N MET A 467 -15.07 -13.91 -33.17
CA MET A 467 -15.55 -14.81 -34.21
C MET A 467 -15.99 -13.97 -35.40
N ARG A 468 -15.75 -14.48 -36.61
CA ARG A 468 -16.32 -13.94 -37.84
C ARG A 468 -17.36 -14.92 -38.34
N ASP A 469 -18.54 -14.44 -38.64
CA ASP A 469 -19.60 -15.28 -39.18
C ASP A 469 -19.23 -15.74 -40.60
N LEU A 470 -19.38 -17.04 -40.87
CA LEU A 470 -19.03 -17.65 -42.16
C LEU A 470 -20.13 -17.45 -43.21
N GLU A 471 -21.37 -17.29 -42.78
CA GLU A 471 -22.52 -17.03 -43.65
C GLU A 471 -22.68 -15.53 -43.91
N ASN A 472 -22.32 -14.70 -42.93
CA ASN A 472 -22.36 -13.24 -43.02
C ASN A 472 -20.99 -12.61 -42.70
N PRO A 473 -20.05 -12.52 -43.66
CA PRO A 473 -18.66 -12.11 -43.39
C PRO A 473 -18.48 -10.71 -42.80
N ASP A 474 -19.47 -9.83 -42.92
CA ASP A 474 -19.45 -8.48 -42.30
C ASP A 474 -19.77 -8.51 -40.80
N LEU A 475 -20.31 -9.64 -40.30
CA LEU A 475 -20.69 -9.83 -38.92
C LEU A 475 -19.54 -10.43 -38.10
N TRP A 476 -19.08 -9.65 -37.12
CA TRP A 476 -18.08 -10.03 -36.15
C TRP A 476 -18.70 -10.13 -34.75
N ARG A 477 -18.45 -11.22 -34.05
CA ARG A 477 -19.00 -11.47 -32.71
C ARG A 477 -17.90 -11.58 -31.67
N GLU A 478 -17.89 -10.65 -30.71
CA GLU A 478 -17.06 -10.71 -29.50
C GLU A 478 -17.75 -11.60 -28.46
N ARG A 479 -17.10 -12.66 -28.00
CA ARG A 479 -17.58 -13.54 -26.92
C ARG A 479 -16.65 -13.46 -25.72
N PHE A 480 -17.21 -13.34 -24.52
CA PHE A 480 -16.45 -13.50 -23.28
C PHE A 480 -17.32 -13.99 -22.11
N HIS A 481 -16.64 -14.52 -21.10
CA HIS A 481 -17.25 -15.13 -19.92
C HIS A 481 -16.99 -14.31 -18.66
N VAL A 482 -17.98 -14.28 -17.77
CA VAL A 482 -17.84 -13.84 -16.37
C VAL A 482 -18.46 -14.88 -15.45
N ALA A 483 -17.88 -15.07 -14.26
CA ALA A 483 -18.21 -16.23 -13.44
C ALA A 483 -19.63 -16.17 -12.85
N THR A 484 -20.11 -14.97 -12.51
CA THR A 484 -21.44 -14.76 -11.92
C THR A 484 -22.12 -13.51 -12.47
N TRP A 485 -23.43 -13.38 -12.22
CA TRP A 485 -24.21 -12.17 -12.52
C TRP A 485 -23.64 -10.95 -11.79
N ASN A 486 -23.25 -11.09 -10.52
CA ASN A 486 -22.61 -10.00 -9.79
C ASN A 486 -21.25 -9.62 -10.41
N ASP A 487 -20.48 -10.58 -10.92
CA ASP A 487 -19.25 -10.28 -11.67
C ASP A 487 -19.53 -9.55 -12.98
N TYR A 488 -20.65 -9.84 -13.66
CA TYR A 488 -21.09 -9.08 -14.83
C TYR A 488 -21.43 -7.63 -14.48
N LEU A 489 -22.23 -7.42 -13.43
CA LEU A 489 -22.59 -6.08 -12.95
C LEU A 489 -21.34 -5.30 -12.56
N ARG A 490 -20.44 -5.92 -11.77
CA ARG A 490 -19.14 -5.34 -11.39
C ARG A 490 -18.28 -5.05 -12.60
N HIS A 491 -18.19 -5.96 -13.56
CA HIS A 491 -17.40 -5.77 -14.78
C HIS A 491 -17.83 -4.51 -15.54
N ASN A 492 -19.13 -4.22 -15.61
CA ASN A 492 -19.62 -3.00 -16.27
C ASN A 492 -19.53 -1.75 -15.38
N ALA A 493 -19.68 -1.89 -14.06
CA ALA A 493 -19.49 -0.79 -13.11
C ALA A 493 -18.01 -0.35 -12.99
N ARG A 494 -17.05 -1.24 -13.27
CA ARG A 494 -15.60 -0.99 -13.22
C ARG A 494 -15.06 -0.18 -14.40
N ARG A 495 -15.88 0.10 -15.42
CA ARG A 495 -15.47 0.85 -16.62
C ARG A 495 -15.07 2.28 -16.25
N THR A 496 -13.93 2.72 -16.76
CA THR A 496 -13.44 4.09 -16.57
C THR A 496 -13.75 4.96 -17.79
N LYS A 497 -13.68 6.28 -17.63
CA LYS A 497 -13.81 7.22 -18.76
C LYS A 497 -12.72 7.01 -19.81
N SER A 498 -11.50 6.66 -19.41
CA SER A 498 -10.42 6.32 -20.35
C SER A 498 -10.71 5.09 -21.21
N ASP A 499 -11.56 4.18 -20.73
CA ASP A 499 -11.98 3.01 -21.53
C ASP A 499 -13.06 3.37 -22.56
N LEU A 500 -13.67 4.56 -22.46
CA LEU A 500 -14.75 5.02 -23.35
C LEU A 500 -14.24 5.30 -24.76
N GLU A 501 -13.06 5.92 -24.91
CA GLU A 501 -12.48 6.23 -26.23
C GLU A 501 -12.33 4.99 -27.10
N GLY A 502 -11.88 3.88 -26.50
CA GLY A 502 -11.76 2.58 -27.18
C GLY A 502 -13.12 1.97 -27.55
N TYR A 503 -14.16 2.22 -26.74
CA TYR A 503 -15.52 1.79 -27.04
C TYR A 503 -16.15 2.63 -28.16
N GLU A 504 -15.98 3.96 -28.12
CA GLU A 504 -16.50 4.88 -29.13
C GLU A 504 -15.86 4.66 -30.50
N ALA A 505 -14.56 4.36 -30.55
CA ALA A 505 -13.90 3.97 -31.79
C ALA A 505 -14.58 2.75 -32.44
N LEU A 506 -14.97 1.75 -31.64
CA LEU A 506 -15.67 0.56 -32.14
C LEU A 506 -17.11 0.86 -32.55
N VAL A 507 -17.79 1.78 -31.85
CA VAL A 507 -19.14 2.22 -32.24
C VAL A 507 -19.11 2.97 -33.56
N LYS A 508 -18.08 3.81 -33.80
CA LYS A 508 -17.93 4.52 -35.08
C LYS A 508 -17.70 3.60 -36.27
N LEU A 509 -17.00 2.49 -36.07
CA LEU A 509 -16.75 1.49 -37.11
C LEU A 509 -17.95 0.55 -37.34
N HIS A 510 -18.94 0.56 -36.43
CA HIS A 510 -20.12 -0.27 -36.54
C HIS A 510 -21.15 0.35 -37.49
N ARG A 511 -21.54 -0.39 -38.54
CA ARG A 511 -22.52 0.07 -39.55
C ARG A 511 -23.97 -0.33 -39.26
N GLY A 512 -24.22 -1.08 -38.18
CA GLY A 512 -25.56 -1.48 -37.79
C GLY A 512 -26.39 -0.31 -37.26
N ALA A 513 -27.72 -0.46 -37.23
CA ALA A 513 -28.61 0.55 -36.69
C ALA A 513 -28.39 0.72 -35.18
N GLY A 514 -27.85 1.86 -34.76
CA GLY A 514 -27.66 2.21 -33.35
C GLY A 514 -26.38 1.62 -32.74
N ARG A 515 -26.48 1.09 -31.51
CA ARG A 515 -25.34 0.53 -30.77
C ARG A 515 -25.21 -0.97 -31.08
N PRO A 516 -23.98 -1.54 -31.02
CA PRO A 516 -23.76 -2.97 -31.17
C PRO A 516 -24.69 -3.79 -30.28
N ALA A 517 -25.33 -4.82 -30.84
CA ALA A 517 -26.26 -5.66 -30.10
C ALA A 517 -25.52 -6.47 -29.05
N VAL A 518 -26.04 -6.50 -27.81
CA VAL A 518 -25.44 -7.20 -26.67
C VAL A 518 -26.38 -8.29 -26.17
N HIS A 519 -25.98 -9.54 -26.37
CA HIS A 519 -26.68 -10.71 -25.88
C HIS A 519 -26.08 -11.19 -24.56
N ARG A 520 -26.93 -11.56 -23.61
CA ARG A 520 -26.55 -12.02 -22.27
C ARG A 520 -27.15 -13.39 -22.06
N MET A 521 -26.30 -14.40 -21.96
CA MET A 521 -26.71 -15.79 -21.84
C MET A 521 -26.19 -16.35 -20.53
N ILE A 522 -26.93 -17.25 -19.89
CA ILE A 522 -26.42 -18.09 -18.81
C ILE A 522 -25.97 -19.41 -19.43
N GLU A 523 -24.70 -19.78 -19.24
CA GLU A 523 -24.12 -21.00 -19.79
C GLU A 523 -24.33 -22.16 -18.82
N ARG A 524 -24.90 -23.24 -19.32
CA ARG A 524 -25.09 -24.50 -18.58
C ARG A 524 -24.12 -25.52 -19.15
N GLN A 525 -23.10 -25.87 -18.37
CA GLN A 525 -22.14 -26.91 -18.75
C GLN A 525 -22.73 -28.32 -18.62
N ALA A 526 -23.72 -28.49 -17.74
CA ALA A 526 -24.54 -29.69 -17.63
C ALA A 526 -26.01 -29.31 -17.82
N VAL A 527 -26.77 -30.15 -18.52
CA VAL A 527 -28.21 -29.96 -18.74
C VAL A 527 -28.94 -30.39 -17.46
N PRO A 528 -29.58 -29.48 -16.72
CA PRO A 528 -30.33 -29.85 -15.53
C PRO A 528 -31.60 -30.62 -15.92
N GLN A 529 -32.02 -31.54 -15.06
CA GLN A 529 -33.27 -32.30 -15.27
C GLN A 529 -34.54 -31.47 -14.94
N HIS A 530 -34.39 -30.36 -14.22
CA HIS A 530 -35.50 -29.49 -13.80
C HIS A 530 -35.09 -28.01 -13.97
N GLU A 531 -36.06 -27.15 -14.28
CA GLU A 531 -35.87 -25.70 -14.40
C GLU A 531 -35.57 -25.09 -13.01
N ASP A 532 -34.41 -24.46 -12.87
CA ASP A 532 -33.92 -23.85 -11.62
C ASP A 532 -33.90 -22.32 -11.68
N LEU A 533 -34.33 -21.71 -12.79
CA LEU A 533 -34.46 -20.27 -12.95
C LEU A 533 -35.92 -19.90 -13.21
N VAL A 534 -36.47 -19.06 -12.34
CA VAL A 534 -37.87 -18.64 -12.42
C VAL A 534 -37.96 -17.31 -13.18
N LEU A 535 -39.00 -17.15 -13.99
CA LEU A 535 -39.32 -15.86 -14.59
C LEU A 535 -39.88 -14.93 -13.51
N LYS A 536 -39.44 -13.67 -13.51
CA LYS A 536 -40.05 -12.62 -12.70
C LYS A 536 -41.52 -12.44 -13.12
N PRO A 537 -42.42 -12.18 -12.17
CA PRO A 537 -43.82 -11.87 -12.47
C PRO A 537 -43.89 -10.66 -13.41
N GLY A 538 -44.86 -10.68 -14.32
CA GLY A 538 -45.07 -9.58 -15.26
C GLY A 538 -45.42 -8.26 -14.55
N PRO A 539 -45.29 -7.10 -15.21
CA PRO A 539 -45.70 -5.82 -14.63
C PRO A 539 -47.19 -5.76 -14.23
N ASP A 540 -48.04 -6.64 -14.78
CA ASP A 540 -49.46 -6.78 -14.42
C ASP A 540 -49.74 -7.76 -13.26
N GLU A 541 -48.71 -8.45 -12.74
CA GLU A 541 -48.83 -9.47 -11.69
C GLU A 541 -48.24 -9.02 -10.34
N THR A 542 -47.77 -7.78 -10.21
CA THR A 542 -47.40 -7.22 -8.91
C THR A 542 -48.67 -6.93 -8.10
N PRO A 543 -48.94 -7.64 -6.99
CA PRO A 543 -50.05 -7.26 -6.13
C PRO A 543 -49.76 -5.87 -5.56
N HIS A 544 -50.66 -4.92 -5.80
CA HIS A 544 -50.67 -3.65 -5.10
C HIS A 544 -50.77 -3.93 -3.59
N HIS A 545 -49.67 -3.74 -2.87
CA HIS A 545 -49.63 -3.75 -1.41
C HIS A 545 -49.08 -2.43 -0.90
#